data_AF-A0A0R3E890-F1
#
_entry.id   AF-A0A0R3E890-F1
#
_cell.length_a   1.000
_cell.length_b   1.000
_cell.length_c   1.000
_cell.angle_alpha   90.00
_cell.angle_beta   90.00
_cell.angle_gamma   90.00
#
_symmetry.space_group_name_H-M   'P 1'
#
loop_
_entity.id
_entity.type
_entity.pdbx_description
1 polymer ?
#
loop_
_entity_poly.entity_id
_entity_poly.type
_entity_poly.pdbx_seq_one_letter_code
_entity_poly.pdbx_strand_id
1 'polypeptide(L)' 'MSKSQGNAISLSATPDEIRDAVSRMFTDPDYLRASDPGRVEGNVVFTYLDAFDEDEAAVAELKDRHRRGGLGDSVVKTG' A
#
# COMPACT_ATOMS: atom_id res chain seq x y z
N MET A 1 7.83 4.35 10.48
CA MET A 1 6.72 4.12 11.42
C MET A 1 7.22 4.40 12.83
N SER A 2 6.58 5.29 13.59
CA SER A 2 6.88 5.57 14.99
C SER A 2 5.59 5.68 15.79
N LYS A 3 5.55 5.06 16.98
CA LYS A 3 4.40 5.19 17.91
C LYS A 3 4.12 6.64 18.27
N SER A 4 5.15 7.46 18.46
CA SER A 4 5.00 8.88 18.84
C SER A 4 4.44 9.76 17.72
N GLN A 5 4.54 9.33 16.47
CA GLN A 5 4.00 10.05 15.31
C GLN A 5 2.60 9.58 14.92
N GLY A 6 2.00 8.65 15.67
CA GLY A 6 0.66 8.10 15.39
C GLY A 6 0.58 7.31 14.08
N ASN A 7 1.71 6.99 13.45
CA ASN A 7 1.79 6.27 12.17
C ASN A 7 2.36 4.86 12.38
N ALA A 8 1.98 4.19 13.47
CA ALA A 8 2.36 2.80 13.74
C ALA A 8 1.10 1.95 13.88
N ILE A 9 1.09 0.78 13.24
CA ILE A 9 0.05 -0.24 13.47
C ILE A 9 0.51 -1.09 14.66
N SER A 10 -0.34 -1.21 15.68
CA SER A 10 -0.04 -2.06 16.84
C SER A 10 -0.13 -3.53 16.46
N LEU A 11 0.73 -4.39 17.02
CA LEU A 11 0.59 -5.85 16.90
C LEU A 11 -0.71 -6.36 17.55
N SER A 12 -1.29 -5.58 18.47
CA SER A 12 -2.56 -5.87 19.12
C SER A 12 -3.77 -5.25 18.40
N ALA A 13 -3.57 -4.63 17.23
CA ALA A 13 -4.64 -3.99 16.50
C ALA A 13 -5.65 -5.02 16.01
N THR A 14 -6.93 -4.67 16.10
CA THR A 14 -8.02 -5.44 15.52
C THR A 14 -7.97 -5.42 13.99
N PRO A 15 -8.60 -6.38 13.30
CA PRO A 15 -8.66 -6.38 11.83
C PRO A 15 -9.21 -5.07 11.25
N ASP A 16 -10.21 -4.48 11.89
CA ASP A 16 -10.79 -3.20 11.46
C ASP A 16 -9.81 -2.04 11.62
N GLU A 17 -9.08 -1.97 12.75
CA GLU A 17 -8.04 -0.97 12.97
C GLU A 17 -6.88 -1.10 11.98
N ILE A 18 -6.49 -2.32 11.63
CA ILE A 18 -5.47 -2.59 10.59
C ILE A 18 -5.98 -2.07 9.24
N ARG A 19 -7.21 -2.42 8.85
CA ARG A 19 -7.80 -2.00 7.58
C ARG A 19 -7.90 -0.47 7.47
N ASP A 20 -8.34 0.18 8.55
CA ASP A 20 -8.39 1.63 8.65
C ASP A 20 -7.00 2.26 8.49
N ALA A 21 -5.99 1.71 9.15
CA ALA A 21 -4.62 2.20 9.04
C ALA A 21 -4.05 2.03 7.62
N VAL A 22 -4.24 0.87 6.99
CA VAL A 22 -3.81 0.59 5.61
C VAL A 22 -4.50 1.53 4.63
N SER A 23 -5.80 1.79 4.80
CA SER A 23 -6.55 2.72 3.95
C SER A 23 -5.94 4.13 3.93
N ARG A 24 -5.41 4.59 5.08
CA ARG A 24 -4.81 5.90 5.30
C ARG A 24 -3.32 5.98 4.95
N MET A 25 -2.68 4.87 4.58
CA MET A 25 -1.25 4.88 4.24
C MET A 25 -0.97 5.81 3.05
N PHE A 26 0.10 6.58 3.16
CA PHE A 26 0.57 7.42 2.06
C PHE A 26 1.17 6.56 0.96
N THR A 27 0.82 6.86 -0.29
CA THR A 27 1.24 6.12 -1.48
C THR A 27 2.14 7.00 -2.35
N ASP A 28 1.57 7.94 -3.09
CA ASP A 28 2.28 8.80 -4.04
C ASP A 28 1.55 10.16 -4.16
N PRO A 29 2.21 11.30 -3.92
CA PRO A 29 1.56 12.62 -3.99
C PRO A 29 1.26 13.05 -5.43
N ASP A 30 1.96 12.48 -6.42
CA ASP A 30 1.80 12.81 -7.85
C ASP A 30 0.79 11.87 -8.53
N TYR A 31 0.31 10.84 -7.82
CA TYR A 31 -0.70 9.89 -8.30
C TYR A 31 -2.13 10.42 -8.07
N LEU A 32 -2.66 11.12 -9.07
CA LEU A 32 -3.95 11.81 -8.97
C LEU A 32 -5.13 10.96 -9.45
N ARG A 33 -4.91 10.03 -10.40
CA ARG A 33 -5.97 9.18 -10.97
C ARG A 33 -5.52 7.74 -11.11
N ALA A 34 -6.49 6.83 -11.02
CA ALA A 34 -6.25 5.40 -11.19
C ALA A 34 -5.58 5.04 -12.53
N SER A 35 -5.84 5.83 -13.58
CA SER A 35 -5.28 5.68 -14.92
C SER A 35 -3.83 6.12 -15.06
N ASP A 36 -3.36 6.96 -14.14
CA ASP A 36 -2.02 7.53 -14.24
C ASP A 36 -0.98 6.45 -13.83
N PRO A 37 0.24 6.47 -14.37
CA PRO A 37 1.33 5.64 -13.87
C PRO A 37 1.65 6.01 -12.42
N GLY A 38 1.72 5.02 -11.53
CA GLY A 38 2.12 5.23 -10.13
C GLY A 38 3.55 4.79 -9.83
N ARG A 39 4.13 5.36 -8.78
CA ARG A 39 5.47 4.99 -8.31
C ARG A 39 5.40 3.91 -7.23
N VAL A 40 6.21 2.86 -7.41
CA VAL A 40 6.38 1.81 -6.39
C VAL A 40 7.42 2.22 -5.35
N GLU A 41 8.50 2.88 -5.80
CA GLU A 41 9.61 3.27 -4.94
C GLU A 41 9.20 4.40 -3.99
N GLY A 42 9.19 4.12 -2.69
CA GLY A 42 8.75 5.06 -1.65
C GLY A 42 7.27 4.92 -1.27
N ASN A 43 6.50 4.10 -1.99
CA ASN A 43 5.12 3.77 -1.64
C ASN A 43 5.11 2.74 -0.51
N VAL A 44 4.67 3.18 0.67
CA VAL A 44 4.71 2.38 1.91
C VAL A 44 3.85 1.12 1.79
N VAL A 45 2.79 1.14 0.98
CA VAL A 45 1.92 -0.03 0.79
C VAL A 45 2.69 -1.19 0.17
N PHE A 46 3.49 -0.92 -0.88
CA PHE A 46 4.32 -1.96 -1.50
C PHE A 46 5.44 -2.44 -0.58
N THR A 47 5.98 -1.57 0.28
CA THR A 47 6.93 -1.99 1.32
C THR A 47 6.31 -2.97 2.31
N TYR A 48 5.02 -2.81 2.64
CA TYR A 48 4.30 -3.76 3.50
C TYR A 48 4.02 -5.07 2.77
N LEU A 49 3.56 -5.02 1.52
CA LEU A 49 3.33 -6.21 0.71
C LEU A 49 4.62 -7.04 0.57
N ASP A 50 5.75 -6.40 0.29
CA ASP A 50 7.06 -7.06 0.21
C ASP A 50 7.51 -7.74 1.52
N ALA A 51 7.02 -7.26 2.66
CA ALA A 51 7.44 -7.75 3.97
C ALA A 51 6.52 -8.83 4.54
N PHE A 52 5.24 -8.86 4.14
CA PHE A 52 4.20 -9.65 4.80
C PHE A 52 3.39 -10.54 3.86
N ASP A 53 3.37 -10.28 2.56
CA ASP A 53 2.70 -11.15 1.60
C ASP A 53 3.64 -12.29 1.20
N GLU A 54 3.15 -13.52 1.28
CA GLU A 54 3.93 -14.72 0.93
C GLU A 54 3.94 -14.97 -0.59
N ASP A 55 2.98 -14.41 -1.33
CA ASP A 55 2.90 -14.54 -2.79
C ASP A 55 3.68 -13.41 -3.49
N GLU A 56 5.00 -13.59 -3.55
CA GLU A 56 5.90 -12.64 -4.23
C GLU A 56 5.53 -12.40 -5.71
N ALA A 57 4.93 -13.40 -6.38
CA ALA A 57 4.54 -13.28 -7.78
C ALA A 57 3.31 -12.37 -7.93
N ALA A 58 2.32 -12.51 -7.06
CA ALA A 58 1.17 -11.61 -7.01
C ALA A 58 1.61 -10.17 -6.70
N VAL A 59 2.53 -9.98 -5.76
CA VAL A 59 3.09 -8.65 -5.43
C VAL A 59 3.82 -8.05 -6.64
N ALA A 60 4.61 -8.85 -7.37
CA ALA A 60 5.27 -8.40 -8.60
C ALA A 60 4.26 -7.96 -9.67
N GLU A 61 3.17 -8.71 -9.85
CA GLU A 61 2.11 -8.34 -10.80
C GLU A 61 1.44 -7.02 -10.41
N LEU A 62 1.13 -6.84 -9.12
CA LEU A 62 0.55 -5.59 -8.61
C LEU A 62 1.46 -4.39 -8.86
N LYS A 63 2.77 -4.54 -8.60
CA LYS A 63 3.77 -3.50 -8.88
C LYS A 63 3.80 -3.14 -10.36
N ASP A 64 3.80 -4.14 -11.23
CA ASP A 64 3.86 -3.92 -12.67
C ASP A 64 2.58 -3.26 -13.21
N ARG A 65 1.42 -3.65 -12.70
CA ARG A 65 0.13 -2.99 -13.02
C ARG A 65 0.11 -1.55 -12.53
N HIS A 66 0.61 -1.28 -11.32
CA HIS A 66 0.66 0.06 -10.77
C HIS A 66 1.58 0.99 -11.58
N ARG A 67 2.77 0.50 -11.99
CA ARG A 67 3.70 1.24 -12.86
C ARG A 67 3.14 1.54 -14.25
N ARG A 68 2.35 0.62 -14.82
CA ARG A 68 1.69 0.84 -16.13
C ARG A 68 0.53 1.85 -16.06
N GLY A 69 0.00 2.08 -14.87
CA GLY A 69 -1.26 2.80 -14.67
C GLY A 69 -2.48 1.91 -14.92
N GLY A 70 -3.64 2.36 -14.42
CA GLY A 70 -4.91 1.61 -14.45
C GLY A 70 -5.20 0.82 -13.18
N LEU A 71 -4.35 0.89 -12.15
CA LEU A 71 -4.55 0.25 -10.84
C LEU A 71 -4.52 1.27 -9.71
N GLY A 72 -5.72 1.66 -9.25
CA GLY A 72 -5.89 2.62 -8.16
C GLY A 72 -5.38 2.11 -6.81
N ASP A 73 -4.85 3.02 -5.99
CA ASP A 73 -4.34 2.73 -4.64
C ASP A 73 -5.35 2.04 -3.72
N SER A 74 -6.64 2.36 -3.88
CA SER A 74 -7.71 1.71 -3.12
C SER A 74 -7.74 0.20 -3.38
N VAL A 75 -7.49 -0.23 -4.61
CA VAL A 75 -7.46 -1.64 -5.00
C VAL A 75 -6.26 -2.34 -4.37
N VAL A 76 -5.09 -1.71 -4.40
CA VAL A 76 -3.86 -2.25 -3.78
C VAL A 76 -4.03 -2.39 -2.26
N LYS A 77 -4.71 -1.44 -1.61
CA LYS A 77 -4.92 -1.42 -0.16
C LYS A 77 -6.01 -2.37 0.35
N THR A 78 -6.85 -2.91 -0.53
CA THR A 78 -7.94 -3.84 -0.15
C THR A 78 -7.77 -5.25 -0.72
N GLY A 79 -6.73 -5.45 -1.55
CA GLY A 79 -6.42 -6.72 -2.20
C GLY A 79 -6.00 -7.79 -1.21
#